data_AF-A0A6A4C190-F1
#
_entry.id   AF-A0A6A4C190-F1
#
_cell.length_a   1.000
_cell.length_b   1.000
_cell.length_c   1.000
_cell.angle_alpha   90.00
_cell.angle_beta   90.00
_cell.angle_gamma   90.00
#
_symmetry.space_group_name_H-M   'P 1'
#
loop_
_entity.id
_entity.type
_entity.pdbx_description
1 polymer ?
#
loop_
_entity_poly.entity_id
_entity_poly.type
_entity_poly.pdbx_seq_one_letter_code
_entity_poly.pdbx_strand_id
1 'polypeptide(L)'
;MRQLAVLALLVFALVSLDKCLVTATTYSVTTNYADSDTTCGGTPYRIEVNEDSECSEADCAASVNGLYDGVASTVCTKDYQNEVWKRFGSSVYLLQVVYHDSVCSNFAYARAYIANDECEVGSTSSWFIARIETNGSATVEHFTTESCSPDDLFLNTERATKADLDSNACDANYEYQWFTNKGNTAAPLVSSTVTGSSSGGGISTDTTDSSSASTDTTSDTTNTHDSATSPGTATTDNTSTTSSSGDGGSGLSVGAIAGIVIAGVVAIATVYAIIFHRDRPIAITCFSASVV
;
A
#
# COMPACT_ATOMS: atom_id res chain seq x y z
N MET A 1 -36.72 -28.33 -26.50
CA MET A 1 -35.92 -28.58 -25.28
C MET A 1 -34.42 -28.80 -25.56
N ARG A 2 -34.02 -29.64 -26.52
CA ARG A 2 -32.59 -29.83 -26.88
C ARG A 2 -31.86 -28.57 -27.36
N GLN A 3 -32.51 -27.68 -28.13
CA GLN A 3 -31.88 -26.44 -28.60
C GLN A 3 -31.69 -25.36 -27.51
N LEU A 4 -32.57 -25.32 -26.49
CA LEU A 4 -32.45 -24.39 -25.35
C LEU A 4 -31.32 -24.79 -24.40
N ALA A 5 -31.09 -26.10 -24.23
CA ALA A 5 -29.97 -26.61 -23.43
C ALA A 5 -28.60 -26.31 -24.07
N VAL A 6 -28.52 -26.36 -25.41
CA VAL A 6 -27.29 -26.04 -26.15
C VAL A 6 -26.98 -24.54 -26.12
N LEU A 7 -28.00 -23.68 -26.21
CA LEU A 7 -27.82 -22.23 -26.05
C LEU A 7 -27.40 -21.85 -24.63
N ALA A 8 -27.99 -22.47 -23.60
CA ALA A 8 -27.61 -22.24 -22.21
C ALA A 8 -26.18 -22.69 -21.90
N LEU A 9 -25.74 -23.81 -22.48
CA LEU A 9 -24.35 -24.29 -22.39
C LEU A 9 -23.35 -23.36 -23.10
N LEU A 10 -23.72 -22.79 -24.25
CA LEU A 10 -22.91 -21.80 -24.96
C LEU A 10 -22.80 -20.47 -24.20
N VAL A 11 -23.87 -20.01 -23.55
CA VAL A 11 -23.83 -18.81 -22.69
C VAL A 11 -23.01 -19.06 -21.42
N PHE A 12 -23.15 -20.23 -20.77
CA PHE A 12 -22.31 -20.60 -19.62
C PHE A 12 -20.82 -20.77 -20.00
N ALA A 13 -20.51 -21.26 -21.21
CA ALA A 13 -19.14 -21.36 -21.71
C ALA A 13 -18.53 -20.00 -22.08
N LEU A 14 -19.35 -19.02 -22.47
CA LEU A 14 -18.90 -17.65 -22.75
C LEU A 14 -18.72 -16.81 -21.47
N VAL A 15 -19.49 -17.07 -20.39
CA VAL A 15 -19.35 -16.40 -19.08
C VAL A 15 -18.19 -16.97 -18.26
N SER A 16 -17.71 -18.18 -18.55
CA SER A 16 -16.57 -18.81 -17.87
C SER A 16 -15.20 -18.50 -18.49
N LEU A 17 -15.16 -17.60 -19.49
CA LEU A 17 -13.93 -17.10 -20.10
C LEU A 17 -13.60 -15.64 -19.78
N ASP A 18 -14.27 -15.02 -18.80
CA ASP A 18 -13.69 -13.90 -18.08
C ASP A 18 -12.58 -14.46 -17.16
N LYS A 19 -11.48 -14.84 -17.80
CA LYS A 19 -10.18 -14.91 -17.14
C LYS A 19 -10.05 -13.59 -16.39
N CYS A 20 -9.74 -13.71 -15.10
CA CYS A 20 -9.33 -12.62 -14.25
C CYS A 20 -8.12 -11.93 -14.89
N LEU A 21 -8.37 -11.04 -15.86
CA LEU A 21 -7.40 -10.07 -16.34
C LEU A 21 -7.34 -9.05 -15.22
N VAL A 22 -6.51 -9.33 -14.23
CA VAL A 22 -5.91 -8.27 -13.43
C VAL A 22 -5.14 -7.44 -14.45
N THR A 23 -5.74 -6.32 -14.88
CA THR A 23 -5.03 -5.31 -15.66
C THR A 23 -3.83 -4.93 -14.83
N ALA A 24 -2.64 -5.37 -15.24
CA ALA A 24 -1.42 -5.10 -14.49
C ALA A 24 -1.18 -3.60 -14.48
N THR A 25 -1.04 -3.04 -13.28
CA THR A 25 -0.82 -1.61 -13.04
C THR A 25 0.40 -1.12 -13.82
N THR A 26 0.22 -0.05 -14.59
CA THR A 26 1.32 0.67 -15.25
C THR A 26 1.76 1.81 -14.33
N TYR A 27 3.07 1.96 -14.17
CA TYR A 27 3.70 3.03 -13.42
C TYR A 27 4.43 3.98 -14.37
N SER A 28 4.31 5.28 -14.13
CA SER A 28 5.22 6.27 -14.67
C SER A 28 6.42 6.42 -13.76
N VAL A 29 7.63 6.24 -14.30
CA VAL A 29 8.90 6.39 -13.58
C VAL A 29 9.63 7.60 -14.16
N THR A 30 9.53 8.73 -13.47
CA THR A 30 10.16 10.00 -13.86
C THR A 30 11.48 10.17 -13.14
N THR A 31 12.56 10.18 -13.91
CA THR A 31 13.94 10.27 -13.42
C THR A 31 14.48 11.67 -13.69
N ASN A 32 14.96 12.34 -12.64
CA ASN A 32 15.44 13.72 -12.68
C ASN A 32 16.96 13.79 -12.55
N TYR A 33 17.58 14.64 -13.37
CA TYR A 33 19.01 14.83 -13.47
C TYR A 33 19.35 16.31 -13.29
N ALA A 34 20.41 16.60 -12.54
CA ALA A 34 20.83 17.97 -12.26
C ALA A 34 21.40 18.66 -13.51
N ASP A 35 21.84 17.87 -14.50
CA ASP A 35 22.38 18.38 -15.75
C ASP A 35 21.32 19.16 -16.53
N SER A 36 21.72 20.30 -17.10
CA SER A 36 20.88 21.08 -18.02
C SER A 36 21.00 20.61 -19.48
N ASP A 37 21.93 19.69 -19.75
CA ASP A 37 22.08 19.05 -21.05
C ASP A 37 20.95 18.03 -21.26
N THR A 38 20.28 18.09 -22.40
CA THR A 38 19.12 17.24 -22.76
C THR A 38 19.49 15.79 -23.06
N THR A 39 20.52 15.26 -22.38
CA THR A 39 21.06 13.92 -22.59
C THR A 39 20.73 12.96 -21.45
N CYS A 40 20.28 13.45 -20.30
CA CYS A 40 19.95 12.65 -19.11
C CYS A 40 21.12 11.72 -18.74
N GLY A 41 22.33 12.28 -18.85
CA GLY A 41 23.56 11.59 -18.52
C GLY A 41 23.79 11.53 -17.01
N GLY A 42 24.72 10.69 -16.59
CA GLY A 42 25.14 10.63 -15.19
C GLY A 42 24.16 9.91 -14.26
N THR A 43 24.38 10.10 -12.96
CA THR A 43 23.54 9.53 -11.90
C THR A 43 22.37 10.48 -11.64
N PRO A 44 21.13 10.01 -11.65
CA PRO A 44 20.00 10.86 -11.27
C PRO A 44 20.06 11.18 -9.77
N TYR A 45 19.60 12.37 -9.39
CA TYR A 45 19.51 12.74 -7.98
C TYR A 45 18.19 12.25 -7.35
N ARG A 46 17.13 12.14 -8.16
CA ARG A 46 15.79 11.77 -7.68
C ARG A 46 14.95 11.07 -8.73
N ILE A 47 14.15 10.10 -8.31
CA ILE A 47 13.16 9.40 -9.15
C ILE A 47 11.80 9.47 -8.46
N GLU A 48 10.76 9.75 -9.25
CA GLU A 48 9.37 9.72 -8.83
C GLU A 48 8.63 8.60 -9.56
N VAL A 49 7.78 7.89 -8.82
CA VAL A 49 6.96 6.79 -9.34
C VAL A 49 5.52 7.04 -8.98
N ASN A 50 4.64 7.03 -9.97
CA ASN A 50 3.19 7.13 -9.78
C ASN A 50 2.48 6.03 -10.57
N GLU A 51 1.31 5.60 -10.10
CA GLU A 51 0.41 4.81 -10.95
C GLU A 51 -0.14 5.71 -12.06
N ASP A 52 -0.03 5.26 -13.30
CA ASP A 52 -0.46 6.02 -14.46
C ASP A 52 -0.87 5.07 -15.59
N SER A 53 -2.18 4.89 -15.75
CA SER A 53 -2.75 4.04 -16.81
C SER A 53 -2.57 4.65 -18.20
N GLU A 54 -2.41 5.97 -18.28
CA GLU A 54 -2.25 6.73 -19.52
C GLU A 54 -0.79 7.19 -19.71
N CYS A 55 0.15 6.52 -19.02
CA CYS A 55 1.55 6.87 -19.01
C CYS A 55 2.08 7.07 -20.44
N SER A 56 2.65 8.25 -20.67
CA SER A 56 3.38 8.56 -21.89
C SER A 56 4.86 8.63 -21.56
N GLU A 57 5.65 7.88 -22.31
CA GLU A 57 7.11 7.98 -22.22
C GLU A 57 7.55 9.37 -22.70
N ALA A 58 8.62 9.86 -22.08
CA ALA A 58 9.24 11.12 -22.43
C ALA A 58 10.76 10.92 -22.44
N ASP A 59 11.36 11.21 -23.59
CA ASP A 59 12.81 11.34 -23.70
C ASP A 59 13.30 12.54 -22.91
N CYS A 60 14.62 12.59 -22.72
CA CYS A 60 15.24 13.62 -21.91
C CYS A 60 14.88 15.04 -22.38
N ALA A 61 14.14 15.75 -21.54
CA ALA A 61 13.70 17.11 -21.80
C ALA A 61 13.78 17.94 -20.52
N ALA A 62 13.78 19.26 -20.66
CA ALA A 62 13.65 20.15 -19.50
C ALA A 62 12.44 19.72 -18.67
N SER A 63 12.60 19.64 -17.34
CA SER A 63 11.54 19.18 -16.45
C SER A 63 10.25 19.95 -16.70
N VAL A 64 9.21 19.25 -17.16
CA VAL A 64 7.89 19.83 -17.37
C VAL A 64 7.33 20.33 -16.03
N ASN A 65 6.60 21.45 -16.09
CA ASN A 65 6.01 22.18 -14.96
C ASN A 65 6.98 22.99 -14.07
N GLY A 66 8.28 23.04 -14.36
CA GLY A 66 9.23 23.88 -13.62
C GLY A 66 9.25 23.58 -12.11
N LEU A 67 8.90 22.34 -11.73
CA LEU A 67 8.88 21.90 -10.35
C LEU A 67 10.27 21.43 -9.90
N TYR A 68 11.12 21.04 -10.85
CA TYR A 68 12.50 20.60 -10.65
C TYR A 68 13.43 21.39 -11.57
N ASP A 69 14.67 21.59 -11.10
CA ASP A 69 15.73 22.13 -11.95
C ASP A 69 16.36 21.02 -12.80
N GLY A 70 16.88 21.36 -13.98
CA GLY A 70 17.52 20.42 -14.91
C GLY A 70 16.55 19.69 -15.87
N VAL A 71 16.86 18.43 -16.16
CA VAL A 71 16.16 17.60 -17.17
C VAL A 71 15.57 16.34 -16.56
N ALA A 72 14.49 15.85 -17.17
CA ALA A 72 13.82 14.63 -16.75
C ALA A 72 13.54 13.72 -17.94
N SER A 73 13.43 12.42 -17.65
CA SER A 73 12.92 11.41 -18.58
C SER A 73 11.89 10.55 -17.88
N THR A 74 10.91 10.05 -18.62
CA THR A 74 9.83 9.20 -18.10
C THR A 74 9.76 7.91 -18.88
N VAL A 75 9.73 6.79 -18.16
CA VAL A 75 9.48 5.45 -18.72
C VAL A 75 8.24 4.86 -18.08
N CYS A 76 7.47 4.14 -18.90
CA CYS A 76 6.27 3.43 -18.45
C CYS A 76 6.61 1.96 -18.21
N THR A 77 6.37 1.48 -17.00
CA THR A 77 6.76 0.10 -16.62
C THR A 77 5.74 -0.53 -15.68
N LYS A 78 5.75 -1.86 -15.62
CA LYS A 78 5.04 -2.62 -14.58
C LYS A 78 5.92 -2.98 -13.40
N ASP A 79 7.23 -2.72 -13.52
CA ASP A 79 8.26 -3.09 -12.56
C ASP A 79 9.12 -1.86 -12.26
N TYR A 80 8.53 -0.93 -11.49
CA TYR A 80 9.19 0.33 -11.17
C TYR A 80 10.43 0.14 -10.30
N GLN A 81 10.47 -0.90 -9.44
CA GLN A 81 11.60 -1.14 -8.54
C GLN A 81 12.86 -1.50 -9.32
N ASN A 82 12.74 -2.35 -10.33
CA ASN A 82 13.84 -2.67 -11.23
C ASN A 82 14.24 -1.47 -12.09
N GLU A 83 13.29 -0.64 -12.54
CA GLU A 83 13.65 0.59 -13.25
C GLU A 83 14.42 1.58 -12.35
N VAL A 84 13.97 1.82 -11.11
CA VAL A 84 14.73 2.62 -10.13
C VAL A 84 16.14 2.07 -9.95
N TRP A 85 16.28 0.75 -9.76
CA TRP A 85 17.57 0.09 -9.62
C TRP A 85 18.48 0.34 -10.83
N LYS A 86 17.97 0.15 -12.05
CA LYS A 86 18.74 0.37 -13.29
C LYS A 86 19.21 1.80 -13.44
N ARG A 87 18.35 2.78 -13.10
CA ARG A 87 18.65 4.22 -13.26
C ARG A 87 19.73 4.70 -12.30
N PHE A 88 19.75 4.22 -11.06
CA PHE A 88 20.83 4.54 -10.13
C PHE A 88 22.11 3.73 -10.40
N GLY A 89 22.01 2.57 -11.04
CA GLY A 89 23.16 1.74 -11.36
C GLY A 89 23.94 1.34 -10.09
N SER A 90 25.20 1.75 -10.00
CA SER A 90 26.05 1.48 -8.82
C SER A 90 25.90 2.50 -7.69
N SER A 91 25.18 3.60 -7.91
CA SER A 91 25.01 4.65 -6.92
C SER A 91 24.05 4.21 -5.82
N VAL A 92 24.37 4.51 -4.57
CA VAL A 92 23.51 4.14 -3.44
C VAL A 92 22.27 5.03 -3.42
N TYR A 93 21.11 4.46 -3.19
CA TYR A 93 19.85 5.19 -3.07
C TYR A 93 18.99 4.71 -1.90
N LEU A 94 18.04 5.57 -1.52
CA LEU A 94 16.92 5.28 -0.63
C LEU A 94 15.62 5.37 -1.42
N LEU A 95 14.81 4.32 -1.41
CA LEU A 95 13.48 4.30 -2.02
C LEU A 95 12.43 4.24 -0.92
N GLN A 96 11.63 5.30 -0.82
CA GLN A 96 10.43 5.36 -0.02
C GLN A 96 9.24 4.97 -0.88
N VAL A 97 8.50 3.93 -0.49
CA VAL A 97 7.22 3.57 -1.10
C VAL A 97 6.13 3.97 -0.14
N VAL A 98 5.24 4.84 -0.57
CA VAL A 98 4.12 5.37 0.22
C VAL A 98 2.84 4.67 -0.21
N TYR A 99 2.00 4.41 0.77
CA TYR A 99 0.74 3.68 0.64
C TYR A 99 -0.41 4.52 1.18
N HIS A 100 -1.64 4.13 0.84
CA HIS A 100 -2.87 4.72 1.36
C HIS A 100 -3.43 3.97 2.58
N ASP A 101 -2.68 3.00 3.09
CA ASP A 101 -3.08 2.14 4.19
C ASP A 101 -1.90 1.77 5.07
N SER A 102 -2.20 1.54 6.35
CA SER A 102 -1.22 1.21 7.39
C SER A 102 -0.65 -0.21 7.32
N VAL A 103 -1.08 -1.04 6.36
CA VAL A 103 -0.50 -2.37 6.09
C VAL A 103 0.28 -2.41 4.77
N CYS A 104 0.49 -1.25 4.14
CA CYS A 104 1.29 -1.09 2.94
C CYS A 104 0.87 -2.00 1.78
N SER A 105 -0.43 -2.02 1.47
CA SER A 105 -1.02 -2.89 0.45
C SER A 105 -1.62 -2.14 -0.75
N ASN A 106 -1.97 -0.88 -0.57
CA ASN A 106 -2.56 0.02 -1.55
C ASN A 106 -1.55 1.12 -1.87
N PHE A 107 -0.78 0.91 -2.95
CA PHE A 107 0.27 1.83 -3.38
C PHE A 107 -0.29 3.23 -3.65
N ALA A 108 0.40 4.26 -3.18
CA ALA A 108 0.08 5.66 -3.47
C ALA A 108 1.07 6.25 -4.49
N TYR A 109 2.35 6.27 -4.12
CA TYR A 109 3.46 6.73 -4.97
C TYR A 109 4.78 6.24 -4.36
N ALA A 110 5.88 6.35 -5.11
CA ALA A 110 7.22 6.13 -4.55
C ALA A 110 8.19 7.24 -4.95
N ARG A 111 9.19 7.46 -4.09
CA ARG A 111 10.27 8.44 -4.31
C ARG A 111 11.59 7.78 -4.00
N ALA A 112 12.55 7.89 -4.91
CA ALA A 112 13.91 7.48 -4.68
C ALA A 112 14.83 8.70 -4.61
N TYR A 113 15.71 8.69 -3.63
CA TYR A 113 16.69 9.74 -3.34
C TYR A 113 18.10 9.16 -3.47
N ILE A 114 18.99 9.85 -4.18
CA ILE A 114 20.41 9.50 -4.17
C ILE A 114 20.94 9.64 -2.73
N ALA A 115 21.67 8.65 -2.24
CA ALA A 115 22.22 8.64 -0.89
C ALA A 115 23.74 8.86 -0.92
N ASN A 116 24.15 10.06 -1.29
CA ASN A 116 25.55 10.51 -1.43
C ASN A 116 26.02 11.46 -0.32
N ASP A 117 25.15 11.80 0.65
CA ASP A 117 25.45 12.78 1.71
C ASP A 117 25.71 14.21 1.18
N GLU A 118 25.27 14.50 -0.05
CA GLU A 118 25.36 15.82 -0.67
C GLU A 118 24.00 16.53 -0.62
N CYS A 119 24.02 17.87 -0.71
CA CYS A 119 22.80 18.67 -0.79
C CYS A 119 22.28 18.65 -2.23
N GLU A 120 21.17 17.95 -2.43
CA GLU A 120 20.57 17.73 -3.73
C GLU A 120 19.31 18.57 -3.91
N VAL A 121 19.02 18.95 -5.16
CA VAL A 121 17.80 19.67 -5.49
C VAL A 121 16.60 18.73 -5.28
N GLY A 122 15.67 19.12 -4.40
CA GLY A 122 14.42 18.40 -4.18
C GLY A 122 13.31 18.87 -5.11
N SER A 123 13.20 20.19 -5.29
CA SER A 123 12.30 20.92 -6.18
C SER A 123 12.84 22.34 -6.41
N THR A 124 12.10 23.20 -7.10
CA THR A 124 12.49 24.62 -7.26
C THR A 124 12.52 25.42 -5.96
N SER A 125 11.98 24.89 -4.87
CA SER A 125 11.98 25.53 -3.55
C SER A 125 12.34 24.60 -2.40
N SER A 126 12.88 23.41 -2.71
CA SER A 126 13.31 22.48 -1.69
C SER A 126 14.59 21.75 -2.09
N TRP A 127 15.36 21.38 -1.07
CA TRP A 127 16.59 20.61 -1.18
C TRP A 127 16.55 19.47 -0.19
N PHE A 128 17.36 18.45 -0.40
CA PHE A 128 17.44 17.34 0.54
C PHE A 128 18.86 16.81 0.68
N ILE A 129 19.14 16.19 1.82
CA ILE A 129 20.29 15.32 2.03
C ILE A 129 19.75 13.96 2.40
N ALA A 130 20.12 12.94 1.63
CA ALA A 130 19.80 11.54 1.92
C ALA A 130 21.08 10.77 2.24
N ARG A 131 21.03 9.96 3.29
CA ARG A 131 22.21 9.23 3.79
C ARG A 131 21.86 7.88 4.40
N ILE A 132 22.78 6.93 4.25
CA ILE A 132 22.79 5.69 5.00
C ILE A 132 23.86 5.78 6.09
N GLU A 133 23.41 5.86 7.33
CA GLU A 133 24.21 6.02 8.52
C GLU A 133 25.15 4.83 8.78
N THR A 134 26.18 5.04 9.59
CA THR A 134 27.16 4.00 9.95
C THR A 134 26.57 2.86 10.76
N ASN A 135 25.50 3.12 11.53
CA ASN A 135 24.74 2.11 12.26
C ASN A 135 23.77 1.32 11.34
N GLY A 136 23.72 1.64 10.05
CA GLY A 136 22.84 1.03 9.05
C GLY A 136 21.41 1.58 9.00
N SER A 137 21.06 2.60 9.79
CA SER A 137 19.82 3.35 9.58
C SER A 137 19.95 4.32 8.40
N ALA A 138 18.86 4.96 8.02
CA ALA A 138 18.86 5.98 6.98
C ALA A 138 18.09 7.23 7.40
N THR A 139 18.49 8.36 6.83
CA THR A 139 17.82 9.64 7.02
C THR A 139 17.65 10.34 5.66
N VAL A 140 16.53 11.03 5.51
CA VAL A 140 16.29 12.02 4.45
C VAL A 140 15.89 13.31 5.14
N GLU A 141 16.71 14.34 5.01
CA GLU A 141 16.48 15.65 5.59
C GLU A 141 16.10 16.63 4.49
N HIS A 142 15.04 17.40 4.71
CA HIS A 142 14.53 18.35 3.74
C HIS A 142 14.73 19.78 4.20
N PHE A 143 15.12 20.64 3.26
CA PHE A 143 15.48 22.04 3.47
C PHE A 143 14.76 22.92 2.46
N THR A 144 14.70 24.22 2.75
CA THR A 144 14.16 25.25 1.83
C THR A 144 15.24 26.11 1.18
N THR A 145 16.51 25.74 1.36
CA THR A 145 17.67 26.47 0.87
C THR A 145 18.69 25.53 0.24
N GLU A 146 19.42 26.04 -0.76
CA GLU A 146 20.45 25.31 -1.51
C GLU A 146 21.69 24.94 -0.69
N SER A 147 21.89 25.55 0.47
CA SER A 147 22.99 25.24 1.38
C SER A 147 22.74 23.99 2.20
N CYS A 148 21.49 23.51 2.30
CA CYS A 148 21.07 22.48 3.25
C CYS A 148 21.66 22.69 4.67
N SER A 149 21.78 23.94 5.11
CA SER A 149 22.35 24.23 6.41
C SER A 149 21.32 23.92 7.50
N PRO A 150 21.73 23.34 8.64
CA PRO A 150 20.85 23.23 9.81
C PRO A 150 20.45 24.59 10.39
N ASP A 151 21.17 25.67 10.04
CA ASP A 151 20.81 27.05 10.38
C ASP A 151 19.74 27.64 9.45
N ASP A 152 19.48 26.98 8.31
CA ASP A 152 18.43 27.37 7.38
C ASP A 152 17.07 26.81 7.81
N LEU A 153 16.00 27.25 7.14
CA LEU A 153 14.65 26.76 7.37
C LEU A 153 14.55 25.27 6.96
N PHE A 154 14.74 24.43 7.97
CA PHE A 154 14.58 22.99 7.98
C PHE A 154 13.08 22.61 7.93
N LEU A 155 12.70 21.71 7.00
CA LEU A 155 11.32 21.28 6.82
C LEU A 155 10.99 20.09 7.72
N ASN A 156 11.67 18.96 7.50
CA ASN A 156 11.47 17.73 8.25
C ASN A 156 12.65 16.75 8.06
N THR A 157 12.72 15.74 8.93
CA THR A 157 13.56 14.55 8.72
C THR A 157 12.65 13.35 8.63
N GLU A 158 12.84 12.55 7.59
CA GLU A 158 12.31 11.20 7.49
C GLU A 158 13.41 10.20 7.88
N ARG A 159 13.04 9.14 8.60
CA ARG A 159 14.00 8.17 9.14
C ARG A 159 13.53 6.75 8.86
N ALA A 160 14.48 5.88 8.56
CA ALA A 160 14.28 4.44 8.50
C ALA A 160 15.28 3.77 9.44
N THR A 161 14.82 2.90 10.34
CA THR A 161 15.76 2.14 11.18
C THR A 161 16.46 1.08 10.35
N LYS A 162 17.58 0.57 10.85
CA LYS A 162 18.25 -0.58 10.22
C LYS A 162 17.29 -1.78 10.09
N ALA A 163 16.46 -2.02 11.10
CA ALA A 163 15.51 -3.12 11.08
C ALA A 163 14.46 -2.95 9.97
N ASP A 164 13.99 -1.72 9.75
CA ASP A 164 13.01 -1.43 8.70
C ASP A 164 13.62 -1.62 7.31
N LEU A 165 14.88 -1.22 7.11
CA LEU A 165 15.62 -1.41 5.85
C LEU A 165 15.99 -2.88 5.58
N ASP A 166 16.28 -3.66 6.63
CA ASP A 166 16.64 -5.07 6.49
C ASP A 166 15.39 -5.95 6.22
N SER A 167 14.23 -5.57 6.76
CA SER A 167 12.99 -6.35 6.67
C SER A 167 11.95 -5.78 5.71
N ASN A 168 12.18 -4.57 5.19
CA ASN A 168 11.22 -3.77 4.42
C ASN A 168 9.89 -3.62 5.17
N ALA A 169 9.94 -3.42 6.48
CA ALA A 169 8.75 -3.34 7.33
C ALA A 169 7.88 -2.14 6.94
N CYS A 170 6.55 -2.35 6.98
CA CYS A 170 5.59 -1.26 6.83
C CYS A 170 5.55 -0.44 8.11
N ASP A 171 5.78 0.87 8.00
CA ASP A 171 5.53 1.80 9.09
C ASP A 171 4.05 2.16 9.11
N ALA A 172 3.29 1.53 10.01
CA ALA A 172 1.86 1.74 10.11
C ALA A 172 1.44 3.17 10.51
N ASN A 173 2.35 3.98 11.07
CA ASN A 173 2.04 5.35 11.48
C ASN A 173 2.18 6.34 10.33
N TYR A 174 3.09 6.05 9.41
CA TYR A 174 3.40 6.94 8.28
C TYR A 174 3.07 6.33 6.91
N GLU A 175 2.56 5.09 6.89
CA GLU A 175 2.06 4.38 5.71
C GLU A 175 3.14 4.25 4.61
N TYR A 176 4.39 4.02 4.99
CA TYR A 176 5.49 3.82 4.03
C TYR A 176 6.38 2.61 4.33
N GLN A 177 7.11 2.16 3.32
CA GLN A 177 8.22 1.22 3.41
C GLN A 177 9.49 1.85 2.84
N TRP A 178 10.63 1.48 3.41
CA TRP A 178 11.95 1.92 2.94
C TRP A 178 12.75 0.77 2.35
N PHE A 179 13.44 1.07 1.25
CA PHE A 179 14.32 0.15 0.56
C PHE A 179 15.65 0.84 0.24
N THR A 180 16.73 0.07 0.10
CA THR A 180 18.03 0.57 -0.36
C THR A 180 18.75 -0.49 -1.19
N ASN A 181 19.64 -0.06 -2.09
CA ASN A 181 20.58 -0.95 -2.78
C ASN A 181 21.93 -1.10 -2.07
N LYS A 182 22.16 -0.43 -0.92
CA LYS A 182 23.44 -0.54 -0.22
C LYS A 182 23.72 -1.99 0.19
N GLY A 183 24.85 -2.53 -0.29
CA GLY A 183 25.24 -3.92 -0.03
C GLY A 183 24.62 -4.95 -0.99
N ASN A 184 23.74 -4.52 -1.90
CA ASN A 184 23.14 -5.38 -2.90
C ASN A 184 23.94 -5.31 -4.21
N THR A 185 24.12 -6.44 -4.87
CA THR A 185 24.81 -6.54 -6.18
C THR A 185 23.87 -6.99 -7.31
N ALA A 186 22.63 -7.33 -6.98
CA ALA A 186 21.62 -7.79 -7.91
C ALA A 186 20.36 -6.93 -7.79
N ALA A 187 19.68 -6.73 -8.93
CA ALA A 187 18.42 -6.02 -8.99
C ALA A 187 17.37 -6.65 -8.06
N PRO A 188 16.43 -5.86 -7.51
CA PRO A 188 15.32 -6.40 -6.75
C PRO A 188 14.58 -7.42 -7.62
N LEU A 189 14.41 -8.63 -7.09
CA LEU A 189 13.45 -9.56 -7.66
C LEU A 189 12.07 -8.97 -7.37
N VAL A 190 11.26 -8.75 -8.41
CA VAL A 190 9.89 -8.27 -8.27
C VAL A 190 9.22 -9.08 -7.17
N SER A 191 8.87 -8.42 -6.06
CA SER A 191 8.11 -9.06 -5.00
C SER A 191 6.69 -9.26 -5.53
N SER A 192 6.48 -10.32 -6.29
CA SER A 192 5.15 -10.91 -6.41
C SER A 192 4.75 -11.28 -5.01
N THR A 193 3.75 -10.59 -4.46
CA THR A 193 3.12 -10.80 -3.16
C THR A 193 3.22 -12.27 -2.73
N VAL A 194 4.16 -12.57 -1.84
CA VAL A 194 4.39 -13.95 -1.38
C VAL A 194 3.23 -14.33 -0.47
N THR A 195 2.28 -15.08 -1.03
CA THR A 195 1.37 -15.90 -0.23
C THR A 195 2.24 -16.96 0.45
N GLY A 196 2.14 -17.04 1.78
CA GLY A 196 3.06 -17.80 2.61
C GLY A 196 3.33 -19.22 2.14
N SER A 197 4.61 -19.62 2.20
CA SER A 197 5.02 -21.01 2.34
C SER A 197 6.38 -21.05 3.04
N SER A 198 6.32 -21.55 4.26
CA SER A 198 7.45 -22.05 5.03
C SER A 198 8.11 -23.23 4.31
N SER A 199 9.44 -23.25 4.22
CA SER A 199 10.27 -24.45 4.48
C SER A 199 11.77 -24.22 4.22
N GLY A 200 12.57 -24.47 5.27
CA GLY A 200 13.92 -25.04 5.24
C GLY A 200 15.04 -24.10 4.76
N GLY A 201 16.14 -23.90 5.46
CA GLY A 201 16.79 -24.71 6.49
C GLY A 201 18.28 -24.66 6.17
N GLY A 202 19.03 -23.89 6.94
CA GLY A 202 20.47 -23.70 6.79
C GLY A 202 21.12 -23.58 8.16
N ILE A 203 21.46 -24.73 8.72
CA ILE A 203 22.20 -24.94 9.97
C ILE A 203 23.59 -24.29 9.90
N SER A 204 24.01 -23.62 10.98
CA SER A 204 25.35 -23.86 11.51
C SER A 204 25.36 -23.65 13.03
N THR A 205 25.91 -24.66 13.68
CA THR A 205 26.02 -24.95 15.12
C THR A 205 26.97 -24.03 15.87
N ASP A 206 26.66 -23.74 17.14
CA ASP A 206 27.58 -24.01 18.25
C ASP A 206 26.85 -24.20 19.58
N THR A 207 27.36 -25.13 20.39
CA THR A 207 26.71 -25.75 21.56
C THR A 207 27.42 -25.34 22.86
N THR A 208 26.73 -25.56 23.99
CA THR A 208 27.19 -25.76 25.40
C THR A 208 27.55 -24.50 26.21
N ASP A 209 27.16 -24.34 27.49
CA ASP A 209 26.62 -25.25 28.52
C ASP A 209 25.91 -24.40 29.63
N SER A 210 24.68 -24.73 30.04
CA SER A 210 24.24 -25.43 31.29
C SER A 210 24.35 -24.71 32.64
N SER A 211 23.20 -24.59 33.34
CA SER A 211 22.92 -24.92 34.77
C SER A 211 21.50 -24.39 35.13
N SER A 212 20.43 -25.20 35.27
CA SER A 212 19.98 -25.97 36.46
C SER A 212 19.57 -25.08 37.66
N ALA A 213 18.46 -25.21 38.40
CA ALA A 213 17.37 -26.19 38.51
C ALA A 213 16.21 -25.61 39.39
N SER A 214 14.98 -26.14 39.18
CA SER A 214 13.87 -26.51 40.12
C SER A 214 13.54 -25.65 41.37
N THR A 215 12.30 -25.47 41.85
CA THR A 215 11.28 -26.49 42.21
C THR A 215 9.96 -25.82 42.66
N ASP A 216 8.86 -26.57 42.57
CA ASP A 216 7.49 -26.35 43.12
C ASP A 216 7.40 -25.87 44.59
N THR A 217 6.27 -25.23 44.97
CA THR A 217 5.23 -25.79 45.87
C THR A 217 4.23 -24.72 46.36
N THR A 218 2.94 -25.07 46.26
CA THR A 218 1.70 -24.44 46.75
C THR A 218 1.66 -24.24 48.27
N SER A 219 1.01 -23.18 48.77
CA SER A 219 0.26 -23.17 50.05
C SER A 219 -0.62 -21.94 50.21
N ASP A 220 -1.67 -22.13 51.01
CA ASP A 220 -3.00 -21.54 50.99
C ASP A 220 -3.24 -20.51 52.12
N THR A 221 -4.27 -19.66 51.94
CA THR A 221 -5.12 -18.98 52.96
C THR A 221 -4.49 -17.89 53.88
N THR A 222 -5.14 -16.81 54.36
CA THR A 222 -6.52 -16.56 54.83
C THR A 222 -6.89 -15.06 54.90
N ASN A 223 -8.17 -14.75 54.65
CA ASN A 223 -9.12 -13.84 55.34
C ASN A 223 -8.89 -12.32 55.49
N THR A 224 -9.88 -11.54 55.02
CA THR A 224 -10.84 -10.83 55.93
C THR A 224 -12.13 -10.41 55.22
N HIS A 225 -13.25 -10.70 55.89
CA HIS A 225 -14.64 -10.22 55.74
C HIS A 225 -14.71 -8.68 56.01
N ASP A 226 -15.72 -7.88 55.65
CA ASP A 226 -17.15 -8.09 55.88
C ASP A 226 -18.06 -7.05 55.16
N SER A 227 -19.35 -7.36 55.19
CA SER A 227 -20.49 -6.82 54.42
C SER A 227 -21.12 -5.52 54.95
N ALA A 228 -21.93 -4.81 54.13
CA ALA A 228 -23.21 -4.22 54.56
C ALA A 228 -24.10 -3.70 53.40
N THR A 229 -25.40 -3.72 53.68
CA THR A 229 -26.59 -3.77 52.82
C THR A 229 -27.22 -2.40 52.49
N SER A 230 -28.01 -2.35 51.40
CA SER A 230 -28.90 -1.27 50.90
C SER A 230 -30.04 -0.88 51.88
N PRO A 231 -30.82 0.22 51.70
CA PRO A 231 -31.93 0.30 50.71
C PRO A 231 -32.32 1.72 50.19
N GLY A 232 -33.18 1.82 49.16
CA GLY A 232 -33.97 3.04 48.89
C GLY A 232 -34.51 3.23 47.46
N THR A 233 -35.81 2.96 47.28
CA THR A 233 -36.69 3.00 46.08
C THR A 233 -37.05 4.41 45.59
N ALA A 234 -37.34 4.59 44.27
CA ALA A 234 -38.59 5.19 43.70
C ALA A 234 -38.49 5.71 42.24
N THR A 235 -39.38 5.16 41.37
CA THR A 235 -40.33 5.87 40.44
C THR A 235 -39.81 6.40 39.08
N THR A 236 -40.11 5.74 37.94
CA THR A 236 -41.20 6.01 36.94
C THR A 236 -40.69 6.94 35.81
N ASP A 237 -40.78 6.69 34.50
CA ASP A 237 -41.99 6.53 33.67
C ASP A 237 -41.73 5.92 32.28
N ASN A 238 -42.79 5.31 31.76
CA ASN A 238 -42.98 4.74 30.41
C ASN A 238 -43.00 5.82 29.30
N THR A 239 -42.75 5.42 28.05
CA THR A 239 -43.69 5.65 26.92
C THR A 239 -43.31 4.79 25.72
N SER A 240 -44.23 3.90 25.35
CA SER A 240 -44.32 3.21 24.06
C SER A 240 -45.17 4.04 23.10
N THR A 241 -44.86 4.05 21.80
CA THR A 241 -45.89 4.26 20.75
C THR A 241 -45.46 3.72 19.40
N THR A 242 -46.14 2.64 19.00
CA THR A 242 -46.35 2.17 17.63
C THR A 242 -47.64 2.75 17.04
N SER A 243 -47.80 2.58 15.71
CA SER A 243 -49.02 2.72 14.86
C SER A 243 -49.29 4.14 14.31
N SER A 244 -49.79 4.39 13.09
CA SER A 244 -50.35 3.54 12.01
C SER A 244 -50.67 4.39 10.75
N SER A 245 -50.55 3.76 9.58
CA SER A 245 -51.46 3.68 8.40
C SER A 245 -52.18 4.88 7.74
N GLY A 246 -52.12 4.86 6.40
CA GLY A 246 -53.21 5.10 5.44
C GLY A 246 -52.94 6.22 4.42
N ASP A 247 -53.40 6.23 3.16
CA ASP A 247 -53.91 5.24 2.19
C ASP A 247 -54.07 6.02 0.85
N GLY A 248 -54.05 5.34 -0.31
CA GLY A 248 -54.65 5.87 -1.56
C GLY A 248 -53.78 5.94 -2.83
N GLY A 249 -54.15 5.16 -3.85
CA GLY A 249 -54.10 5.62 -5.25
C GLY A 249 -53.56 4.68 -6.34
N SER A 250 -54.46 4.23 -7.21
CA SER A 250 -54.26 3.73 -8.60
C SER A 250 -53.56 2.39 -8.84
N GLY A 251 -54.37 1.41 -9.26
CA GLY A 251 -53.94 0.09 -9.69
C GLY A 251 -53.16 0.10 -11.01
N LEU A 252 -52.00 -0.55 -10.98
CA LEU A 252 -51.27 -1.04 -12.13
C LEU A 252 -51.24 -2.57 -12.00
N SER A 253 -51.50 -3.27 -13.10
CA SER A 253 -51.45 -4.73 -13.21
C SER A 253 -50.30 -5.33 -12.38
N VAL A 254 -50.56 -6.46 -11.69
CA VAL A 254 -49.56 -7.22 -10.93
C VAL A 254 -48.31 -7.55 -11.76
N GLY A 255 -48.41 -7.56 -13.10
CA GLY A 255 -47.28 -7.71 -14.02
C GLY A 255 -46.38 -6.48 -14.20
N ALA A 256 -46.85 -5.27 -13.93
CA ALA A 256 -46.05 -4.03 -14.03
C ALA A 256 -45.28 -3.72 -12.74
N ILE A 257 -45.89 -4.03 -11.58
CA ILE A 257 -45.28 -3.79 -10.27
C ILE A 257 -44.12 -4.78 -10.03
N ALA A 258 -44.25 -6.03 -10.47
CA ALA A 258 -43.17 -7.01 -10.37
C ALA A 258 -41.94 -6.63 -11.22
N GLY A 259 -42.14 -6.01 -12.39
CA GLY A 259 -41.04 -5.58 -13.27
C GLY A 259 -40.22 -4.41 -12.70
N ILE A 260 -40.90 -3.43 -12.08
CA ILE A 260 -40.23 -2.26 -11.48
C ILE A 260 -39.46 -2.66 -10.23
N VAL A 261 -39.98 -3.57 -9.41
CA VAL A 261 -39.28 -4.03 -8.21
C VAL A 261 -38.00 -4.79 -8.59
N ILE A 262 -38.06 -5.67 -9.59
CA ILE A 262 -36.86 -6.41 -10.04
C ILE A 262 -35.85 -5.46 -10.68
N ALA A 263 -36.28 -4.54 -11.55
CA ALA A 263 -35.40 -3.56 -12.18
C ALA A 263 -34.77 -2.61 -11.14
N GLY A 264 -35.55 -2.18 -10.13
CA GLY A 264 -35.07 -1.34 -9.03
C GLY A 264 -34.05 -2.05 -8.16
N VAL A 265 -34.28 -3.33 -7.81
CA VAL A 265 -33.31 -4.12 -7.03
C VAL A 265 -32.03 -4.37 -7.82
N VAL A 266 -32.12 -4.66 -9.12
CA VAL A 266 -30.92 -4.80 -9.97
C VAL A 266 -30.17 -3.48 -10.10
N ALA A 267 -30.88 -2.36 -10.33
CA ALA A 267 -30.26 -1.05 -10.42
C ALA A 267 -29.56 -0.65 -9.11
N ILE A 268 -30.21 -0.85 -7.97
CA ILE A 268 -29.62 -0.60 -6.65
C ILE A 268 -28.42 -1.53 -6.41
N ALA A 269 -28.53 -2.82 -6.74
CA ALA A 269 -27.41 -3.76 -6.62
C ALA A 269 -26.22 -3.37 -7.52
N THR A 270 -26.47 -2.91 -8.74
CA THR A 270 -25.41 -2.42 -9.64
C THR A 270 -24.77 -1.14 -9.13
N VAL A 271 -25.55 -0.19 -8.62
CA VAL A 271 -25.01 1.05 -8.03
C VAL A 271 -24.23 0.72 -6.77
N TYR A 272 -24.72 -0.18 -5.93
CA TYR A 272 -24.03 -0.64 -4.73
C TYR A 272 -22.72 -1.35 -5.09
N ALA A 273 -22.72 -2.22 -6.11
CA ALA A 273 -21.51 -2.88 -6.60
C ALA A 273 -20.50 -1.87 -7.15
N ILE A 274 -20.94 -0.88 -7.95
CA ILE A 274 -20.05 0.15 -8.48
C ILE A 274 -19.44 0.99 -7.35
N ILE A 275 -20.22 1.37 -6.34
CA ILE A 275 -19.73 2.16 -5.20
C ILE A 275 -18.80 1.31 -4.33
N PHE A 276 -19.17 0.07 -3.99
CA PHE A 276 -18.33 -0.81 -3.18
C PHE A 276 -17.06 -1.28 -3.89
N HIS A 277 -17.06 -1.40 -5.22
CA HIS A 277 -15.88 -1.73 -6.01
C HIS A 277 -15.02 -0.50 -6.34
N ARG A 278 -15.55 0.72 -6.18
CA ARG A 278 -14.76 1.95 -6.27
C ARG A 278 -13.99 2.21 -4.97
N ASP A 279 -14.55 1.84 -3.84
CA ASP A 279 -13.96 2.12 -2.51
C ASP A 279 -13.30 0.89 -1.88
N ARG A 280 -13.35 -0.29 -2.52
CA ARG A 280 -12.59 -1.49 -2.13
C ARG A 280 -11.97 -2.13 -3.37
N PRO A 281 -10.62 -2.22 -3.48
CA PRO A 281 -10.03 -3.11 -4.46
C PRO A 281 -10.56 -4.51 -4.17
N ILE A 282 -11.13 -5.14 -5.21
CA ILE A 282 -11.70 -6.47 -5.09
C ILE A 282 -10.56 -7.44 -4.84
N ALA A 283 -10.31 -7.79 -3.58
CA ALA A 283 -9.57 -8.99 -3.25
C ALA A 283 -10.45 -10.19 -3.64
N ILE A 284 -10.39 -10.57 -4.92
CA ILE A 284 -10.97 -11.83 -5.40
C ILE A 284 -10.12 -12.95 -4.79
N THR A 285 -10.53 -13.47 -3.64
CA THR A 285 -9.95 -14.70 -3.10
C THR A 285 -10.38 -15.85 -4.02
N CYS A 286 -9.50 -16.23 -4.94
CA CYS A 286 -9.67 -17.38 -5.81
C CYS A 286 -9.69 -18.65 -4.96
N PHE A 287 -10.89 -19.19 -4.68
CA PHE A 287 -11.04 -20.55 -4.17
C PHE A 287 -10.73 -21.54 -5.30
N SER A 288 -9.56 -22.17 -5.24
CA SER A 288 -9.20 -23.29 -6.10
C SER A 288 -10.01 -24.52 -5.69
N ALA A 289 -11.06 -24.85 -6.45
CA ALA A 289 -11.71 -26.14 -6.36
C ALA A 289 -10.83 -27.20 -7.06
N SER A 290 -10.04 -27.93 -6.28
CA SER A 290 -9.40 -29.16 -6.76
C SER A 290 -10.49 -30.20 -7.02
N VAL A 291 -10.66 -30.56 -8.29
CA VAL A 291 -11.51 -31.70 -8.69
C VAL A 291 -10.68 -32.98 -8.51
N VAL A 292 -11.18 -33.91 -7.70
CA VAL A 292 -10.73 -35.31 -7.58
C VAL A 292 -11.28 -36.12 -8.75
#